data_AF-A0A438X8K8-F1
#
_entry.id   AF-A0A438X8K8-F1
#
_cell.length_a   1.000
_cell.length_b   1.000
_cell.length_c   1.000
_cell.angle_alpha   90.00
_cell.angle_beta   90.00
_cell.angle_gamma   90.00
#
_symmetry.space_group_name_H-M   'P 1'
#
loop_
_entity.id
_entity.type
_entity.pdbx_description
1 polymer ?
#
loop_
_entity_poly.entity_id
_entity_poly.type
_entity_poly.pdbx_seq_one_letter_code
_entity_poly.pdbx_strand_id
1 'polypeptide(L)'
;LERVQALLEHKLNNFDSSLFAPLMEEISELTSLDYASEFQPSFRVVADHARAVAFLLAQGVHFNKEGRGYVLRRILRRALRHGYLMGLKEAFLYKVVGVVCEQFSNTHAYLKESKEMVMKECFEEEERFLETLESGMELFNLSLKHLNENKIFDGKIAFKLYDTFGFPLDLTNDMLRSHGACVDMQGFELCMQEQVKRSKASWKGKQNNADFSAILNAYAPNEFVGYETTECSAKVLGFFDSGFKEITE
;
A
#
# COMPACT_ATOMS: atom_id res chain seq x y z
N LEU A 1 6.36 11.43 22.71
CA LEU A 1 6.15 12.87 22.95
C LEU A 1 4.70 13.15 23.30
N GLU A 2 3.79 12.66 22.48
CA GLU A 2 2.32 12.66 22.56
C GLU A 2 1.77 12.45 23.98
N ARG A 3 2.23 11.41 24.69
CA ARG A 3 1.80 11.10 26.06
C ARG A 3 2.18 12.19 27.06
N VAL A 4 3.37 12.77 26.90
CA VAL A 4 3.86 13.84 27.78
C VAL A 4 3.07 15.12 27.51
N GLN A 5 2.80 15.44 26.24
CA GLN A 5 1.97 16.58 25.87
C GLN A 5 0.57 16.47 26.49
N ALA A 6 -0.09 15.31 26.32
CA ALA A 6 -1.41 15.07 26.90
C ALA A 6 -1.40 15.21 28.43
N LEU A 7 -0.36 14.70 29.10
CA LEU A 7 -0.20 14.83 30.54
C LEU A 7 -0.07 16.31 30.99
N LEU A 8 0.77 17.09 30.30
CA LEU A 8 0.97 18.52 30.59
C LEU A 8 -0.30 19.35 30.35
N GLU A 9 -1.15 18.91 29.42
CA GLU A 9 -2.44 19.53 29.10
C GLU A 9 -3.61 18.98 29.92
N HIS A 10 -3.34 18.14 30.92
CA HIS A 10 -4.34 17.49 31.77
C HIS A 10 -5.38 16.67 30.99
N LYS A 11 -4.96 16.02 29.90
CA LYS A 11 -5.77 15.12 29.07
C LYS A 11 -5.56 13.67 29.46
N LEU A 12 -6.64 12.88 29.40
CA LEU A 12 -6.60 11.44 29.69
C LEU A 12 -6.15 10.59 28.49
N ASN A 13 -6.30 11.12 27.28
CA ASN A 13 -5.92 10.43 26.04
C ASN A 13 -5.02 11.32 25.19
N ASN A 14 -4.04 10.72 24.52
CA ASN A 14 -3.14 11.39 23.57
C ASN A 14 -3.91 12.14 22.49
N PHE A 15 -5.00 11.56 22.00
CA PHE A 15 -5.81 12.11 20.93
C PHE A 15 -6.60 13.36 21.32
N ASP A 16 -6.70 13.66 22.62
CA ASP A 16 -7.40 14.84 23.13
C ASP A 16 -6.43 16.02 23.39
N SER A 17 -5.14 15.84 23.06
CA SER A 17 -4.12 16.88 23.19
C SER A 17 -4.13 17.85 22.01
N SER A 18 -3.53 19.03 22.21
CA SER A 18 -3.35 20.05 21.17
C SER A 18 -2.60 19.53 19.94
N LEU A 19 -1.82 18.45 20.08
CA LEU A 19 -1.13 17.81 18.97
C LEU A 19 -2.09 17.11 18.00
N PHE A 20 -3.26 16.68 18.46
CA PHE A 20 -4.25 16.01 17.60
C PHE A 20 -5.44 16.90 17.28
N ALA A 21 -5.68 17.97 18.06
CA ALA A 21 -6.84 18.86 17.87
C ALA A 21 -7.04 19.35 16.42
N PRO A 22 -6.00 19.87 15.70
CA PRO A 22 -6.20 20.32 14.32
C PRO A 22 -6.65 19.21 13.37
N LEU A 23 -6.21 17.98 13.61
CA LEU A 23 -6.61 16.83 12.79
C LEU A 23 -8.06 16.42 13.10
N MET A 24 -8.46 16.47 14.37
CA MET A 24 -9.84 16.17 14.75
C MET A 24 -10.81 17.22 14.20
N GLU A 25 -10.41 18.50 14.20
CA GLU A 25 -11.17 19.60 13.61
C GLU A 25 -11.36 19.39 12.09
N GLU A 26 -10.29 19.15 11.34
CA GLU A 26 -10.37 18.86 9.90
C GLU A 26 -11.27 17.65 9.60
N ILE A 27 -11.15 16.56 10.36
CA ILE A 27 -12.01 15.38 10.17
C ILE A 27 -13.47 15.72 10.51
N SER A 28 -13.72 16.56 11.52
CA SER A 28 -15.07 16.99 11.91
C SER A 28 -15.71 17.81 10.80
N GLU A 29 -14.96 18.73 10.18
CA GLU A 29 -15.42 19.52 9.04
C GLU A 29 -15.75 18.63 7.83
N LEU A 30 -14.87 17.69 7.50
CA LEU A 30 -15.07 16.78 6.36
C LEU A 30 -16.29 15.86 6.55
N THR A 31 -16.51 15.39 7.77
CA THR A 31 -17.60 14.44 8.08
C THR A 31 -18.90 15.12 8.51
N SER A 32 -18.85 16.40 8.90
CA SER A 32 -19.94 17.07 9.63
C SER A 32 -20.36 16.34 10.93
N LEU A 33 -19.44 15.59 11.55
CA LEU A 33 -19.64 14.87 12.80
C LEU A 33 -18.78 15.49 13.91
N ASP A 34 -19.25 15.37 15.15
CA ASP A 34 -18.47 15.76 16.33
C ASP A 34 -17.50 14.64 16.74
N TYR A 35 -16.27 14.98 17.11
CA TYR A 35 -15.28 14.01 17.61
C TYR A 35 -15.76 13.23 18.86
N ALA A 36 -16.63 13.81 19.69
CA ALA A 36 -17.24 13.16 20.83
C ALA A 36 -18.44 12.24 20.46
N SER A 37 -18.74 12.08 19.17
CA SER A 37 -19.77 11.15 18.70
C SER A 37 -19.37 9.67 18.87
N GLU A 38 -20.29 8.76 18.51
CA GLU A 38 -20.02 7.32 18.48
C GLU A 38 -18.86 6.92 17.56
N PHE A 39 -18.49 7.79 16.61
CA PHE A 39 -17.38 7.58 15.67
C PHE A 39 -16.02 8.02 16.22
N GLN A 40 -15.92 8.42 17.50
CA GLN A 40 -14.65 8.80 18.13
C GLN A 40 -13.48 7.85 17.82
N PRO A 41 -13.63 6.51 17.82
CA PRO A 41 -12.54 5.61 17.44
C PRO A 41 -12.08 5.78 15.98
N SER A 42 -13.00 6.05 15.05
CA SER A 42 -12.69 6.30 13.64
C SER A 42 -11.92 7.59 13.42
N PHE A 43 -12.29 8.66 14.12
CA PHE A 43 -11.52 9.92 14.14
C PHE A 43 -10.07 9.67 14.54
N ARG A 44 -9.85 8.92 15.63
CA ARG A 44 -8.51 8.59 16.13
C ARG A 44 -7.69 7.79 15.11
N VAL A 45 -8.30 6.80 14.48
CA VAL A 45 -7.62 5.98 13.45
C VAL A 45 -7.25 6.83 12.25
N VAL A 46 -8.17 7.67 11.74
CA VAL A 46 -7.90 8.56 10.61
C VAL A 46 -6.76 9.53 10.94
N ALA A 47 -6.82 10.20 12.10
CA ALA A 47 -5.80 11.18 12.49
C ALA A 47 -4.40 10.54 12.66
N ASP A 48 -4.32 9.40 13.34
CA ASP A 48 -3.05 8.67 13.53
C ASP A 48 -2.47 8.20 12.19
N HIS A 49 -3.31 7.64 11.32
CA HIS A 49 -2.87 7.10 10.04
C HIS A 49 -2.52 8.20 9.04
N ALA A 50 -3.22 9.35 9.07
CA ALA A 50 -2.83 10.53 8.29
C ALA A 50 -1.42 11.00 8.67
N ARG A 51 -1.07 10.99 9.96
CA ARG A 51 0.30 11.30 10.40
C ARG A 51 1.30 10.30 9.82
N ALA A 52 1.05 9.00 9.93
CA ALA A 52 1.94 7.99 9.38
C ALA A 52 2.11 8.12 7.85
N VAL A 53 1.01 8.34 7.12
CA VAL A 53 1.01 8.52 5.65
C VAL A 53 1.84 9.74 5.26
N ALA A 54 1.60 10.89 5.90
CA ALA A 54 2.31 12.14 5.60
C ALA A 54 3.83 11.98 5.78
N PHE A 55 4.27 11.43 6.92
CA PHE A 55 5.69 11.25 7.21
C PHE A 55 6.35 10.23 6.29
N LEU A 56 5.70 9.10 5.99
CA LEU A 56 6.26 8.07 5.12
C LEU A 56 6.44 8.56 3.68
N LEU A 57 5.41 9.21 3.11
CA LEU A 57 5.47 9.78 1.76
C LEU A 57 6.56 10.85 1.67
N ALA A 58 6.60 11.76 2.65
CA ALA A 58 7.59 12.84 2.68
C ALA A 58 9.04 12.34 2.83
N GLN A 59 9.23 11.14 3.38
CA GLN A 59 10.54 10.47 3.50
C GLN A 59 10.87 9.55 2.31
N GLY A 60 10.10 9.64 1.21
CA GLY A 60 10.35 8.90 -0.02
C GLY A 60 9.87 7.44 -0.01
N VAL A 61 8.96 7.08 0.91
CA VAL A 61 8.24 5.80 0.80
C VAL A 61 7.03 6.00 -0.10
N HIS A 62 7.03 5.36 -1.27
CA HIS A 62 5.94 5.42 -2.22
C HIS A 62 5.01 4.20 -2.12
N PHE A 63 3.75 4.34 -2.54
CA PHE A 63 2.81 3.21 -2.55
C PHE A 63 3.31 2.06 -3.43
N ASN A 64 3.33 0.85 -2.88
CA ASN A 64 3.80 -0.34 -3.61
C ASN A 64 3.04 -1.60 -3.16
N LYS A 65 3.18 -2.69 -3.90
CA LYS A 65 2.63 -4.02 -3.57
C LYS A 65 3.50 -4.79 -2.58
N GLU A 66 4.74 -4.35 -2.34
CA GLU A 66 5.68 -5.02 -1.44
C GLU A 66 6.44 -4.04 -0.52
N GLY A 67 7.10 -4.59 0.51
CA GLY A 67 7.97 -3.85 1.41
C GLY A 67 7.29 -2.68 2.14
N ARG A 68 8.03 -1.57 2.30
CA ARG A 68 7.53 -0.38 3.01
C ARG A 68 6.33 0.27 2.31
N GLY A 69 6.31 0.27 0.99
CA GLY A 69 5.19 0.81 0.21
C GLY A 69 3.88 0.04 0.41
N TYR A 70 3.96 -1.28 0.65
CA TYR A 70 2.79 -2.07 1.01
C TYR A 70 2.29 -1.78 2.43
N VAL A 71 3.19 -1.57 3.39
CA VAL A 71 2.81 -1.12 4.74
C VAL A 71 2.10 0.23 4.68
N LEU A 72 2.64 1.18 3.92
CA LEU A 72 2.01 2.48 3.70
C LEU A 72 0.60 2.35 3.10
N ARG A 73 0.43 1.50 2.08
CA ARG A 73 -0.88 1.20 1.49
C ARG A 73 -1.87 0.64 2.53
N ARG A 74 -1.43 -0.25 3.42
CA ARG A 74 -2.28 -0.83 4.48
C ARG A 74 -2.76 0.23 5.48
N ILE A 75 -1.87 1.13 5.89
CA ILE A 75 -2.19 2.26 6.77
C ILE A 75 -3.23 3.17 6.12
N LEU A 76 -2.99 3.59 4.87
CA LEU A 76 -3.92 4.46 4.14
C LEU A 76 -5.30 3.80 3.97
N ARG A 77 -5.35 2.54 3.53
CA ARG A 77 -6.63 1.82 3.30
C ARG A 77 -7.44 1.61 4.58
N ARG A 78 -6.76 1.44 5.72
CA ARG A 78 -7.43 1.38 7.03
C ARG A 78 -8.04 2.74 7.40
N ALA A 79 -7.35 3.85 7.17
CA ALA A 79 -7.90 5.18 7.37
C ALA A 79 -9.13 5.42 6.48
N LEU A 80 -9.05 5.05 5.20
CA LEU A 80 -10.16 5.18 4.25
C LEU A 80 -11.40 4.38 4.65
N ARG A 81 -11.24 3.15 5.16
CA ARG A 81 -12.37 2.40 5.72
C ARG A 81 -13.04 3.17 6.86
N HIS A 82 -12.26 3.75 7.77
CA HIS A 82 -12.83 4.52 8.88
C HIS A 82 -13.53 5.79 8.41
N GLY A 83 -13.00 6.48 7.39
CA GLY A 83 -13.71 7.57 6.71
C GLY A 83 -15.03 7.12 6.08
N TYR A 84 -15.02 5.98 5.39
CA TYR A 84 -16.22 5.38 4.80
C TYR A 84 -17.28 5.05 5.84
N LEU A 85 -16.90 4.51 7.00
CA LEU A 85 -17.82 4.26 8.12
C LEU A 85 -18.44 5.55 8.67
N MET A 86 -17.74 6.68 8.56
CA MET A 86 -18.24 8.01 8.91
C MET A 86 -19.01 8.71 7.78
N GLY A 87 -19.25 8.01 6.66
CA GLY A 87 -20.04 8.53 5.54
C GLY A 87 -19.25 9.21 4.42
N LEU A 88 -17.92 9.25 4.50
CA LEU A 88 -17.10 9.83 3.42
C LEU A 88 -17.04 8.88 2.22
N LYS A 89 -17.50 9.37 1.07
CA LYS A 89 -17.55 8.61 -0.20
C LYS A 89 -16.52 9.09 -1.23
N GLU A 90 -15.92 10.25 -1.01
CA GLU A 90 -14.91 10.85 -1.87
C GLU A 90 -13.55 10.91 -1.15
N ALA A 91 -12.47 11.13 -1.92
CA ALA A 91 -11.14 11.28 -1.34
C ALA A 91 -11.10 12.43 -0.31
N PHE A 92 -10.47 12.16 0.83
CA PHE A 92 -10.49 13.08 1.99
C PHE A 92 -9.19 13.05 2.79
N LEU A 93 -8.47 11.92 2.82
CA LEU A 93 -7.32 11.72 3.68
C LEU A 93 -6.18 12.65 3.29
N TYR A 94 -6.03 12.97 2.01
CA TYR A 94 -5.03 13.91 1.50
C TYR A 94 -5.18 15.31 2.12
N LYS A 95 -6.40 15.73 2.48
CA LYS A 95 -6.65 17.01 3.17
C LYS A 95 -6.13 16.95 4.60
N VAL A 96 -6.46 15.88 5.33
CA VAL A 96 -5.95 15.62 6.69
C VAL A 96 -4.42 15.50 6.69
N VAL A 97 -3.84 14.82 5.69
CA VAL A 97 -2.39 14.75 5.46
C VAL A 97 -1.80 16.14 5.21
N GLY A 98 -2.50 17.01 4.48
CA GLY A 98 -2.13 18.41 4.31
C GLY A 98 -2.01 19.16 5.63
N VAL A 99 -2.96 18.97 6.55
CA VAL A 99 -2.92 19.53 7.91
C VAL A 99 -1.71 19.01 8.69
N VAL A 100 -1.38 17.71 8.59
CA VAL A 100 -0.16 17.16 9.20
C VAL A 100 1.08 17.87 8.68
N CYS A 101 1.21 18.04 7.36
CA CYS A 101 2.38 18.68 6.76
C CYS A 101 2.57 20.12 7.25
N GLU A 102 1.48 20.87 7.43
CA GLU A 102 1.53 22.23 7.98
C GLU A 102 1.91 22.24 9.45
N GLN A 103 1.24 21.42 10.26
CA GLN A 103 1.42 21.37 11.71
C GLN A 103 2.87 21.06 12.11
N PHE A 104 3.53 20.17 11.37
CA PHE A 104 4.89 19.70 11.69
C PHE A 104 5.98 20.43 10.88
N SER A 105 5.63 21.40 10.03
CA SER A 105 6.57 22.08 9.13
C SER A 105 7.73 22.81 9.84
N ASN A 106 7.49 23.33 11.04
CA ASN A 106 8.51 24.08 11.79
C ASN A 106 9.66 23.19 12.30
N THR A 107 9.38 21.93 12.66
CA THR A 107 10.39 20.98 13.13
C THR A 107 10.88 20.04 12.03
N HIS A 108 10.06 19.85 11.00
CA HIS A 108 10.33 18.95 9.87
C HIS A 108 10.11 19.71 8.55
N ALA A 109 11.06 20.56 8.17
CA ALA A 109 10.96 21.41 6.97
C ALA A 109 10.63 20.64 5.68
N TYR A 110 11.14 19.41 5.56
CA TYR A 110 10.87 18.54 4.41
C TYR A 110 9.37 18.25 4.20
N LEU A 111 8.54 18.24 5.26
CA LEU A 111 7.08 18.05 5.13
C LEU A 111 6.42 19.22 4.38
N LYS A 112 6.92 20.44 4.59
CA LYS A 112 6.43 21.63 3.89
C LYS A 112 6.85 21.60 2.43
N GLU A 113 8.11 21.27 2.18
CA GLU A 113 8.68 21.19 0.83
C GLU A 113 8.00 20.11 -0.03
N SER A 114 7.67 18.96 0.58
CA SER A 114 7.03 17.85 -0.13
C SER A 114 5.50 17.88 -0.10
N LYS A 115 4.86 18.89 0.51
CA LYS A 115 3.41 18.88 0.81
C LYS A 115 2.55 18.57 -0.41
N GLU A 116 2.79 19.26 -1.53
CA GLU A 116 2.00 19.08 -2.76
C GLU A 116 2.15 17.68 -3.34
N MET A 117 3.38 17.16 -3.37
CA MET A 117 3.66 15.80 -3.85
C MET A 117 3.01 14.75 -2.94
N VAL A 118 3.14 14.89 -1.63
CA VAL A 118 2.55 14.00 -0.62
C VAL A 118 1.03 13.96 -0.73
N MET A 119 0.39 15.13 -0.83
CA MET A 119 -1.07 15.22 -0.98
C MET A 119 -1.53 14.60 -2.31
N LYS A 120 -0.81 14.87 -3.41
CA LYS A 120 -1.13 14.29 -4.72
C LYS A 120 -1.02 12.77 -4.73
N GLU A 121 0.09 12.22 -4.24
CA GLU A 121 0.28 10.76 -4.20
C GLU A 121 -0.75 10.09 -3.28
N CYS A 122 -1.07 10.71 -2.15
CA CYS A 122 -2.16 10.25 -1.27
C CYS A 122 -3.49 10.21 -2.03
N PHE A 123 -3.89 11.33 -2.64
CA PHE A 123 -5.14 11.46 -3.39
C PHE A 123 -5.28 10.39 -4.49
N GLU A 124 -4.23 10.15 -5.28
CA GLU A 124 -4.25 9.16 -6.36
C GLU A 124 -4.44 7.72 -5.86
N GLU A 125 -3.83 7.34 -4.72
CA GLU A 125 -4.05 6.02 -4.13
C GLU A 125 -5.42 5.93 -3.41
N GLU A 126 -5.94 7.04 -2.88
CA GLU A 126 -7.30 7.10 -2.31
C GLU A 126 -8.34 6.81 -3.37
N GLU A 127 -8.35 7.57 -4.47
CA GLU A 127 -9.30 7.42 -5.57
C GLU A 127 -9.32 5.99 -6.08
N ARG A 128 -8.13 5.40 -6.31
CA ARG A 128 -8.00 4.02 -6.76
C ARG A 128 -8.62 3.01 -5.79
N PHE A 129 -8.49 3.21 -4.48
CA PHE A 129 -9.08 2.28 -3.52
C PHE A 129 -10.59 2.50 -3.37
N LEU A 130 -11.04 3.76 -3.38
CA LEU A 130 -12.45 4.12 -3.28
C LEU A 130 -13.30 3.48 -4.38
N GLU A 131 -12.77 3.34 -5.59
CA GLU A 131 -13.41 2.60 -6.71
C GLU A 131 -13.85 1.17 -6.33
N THR A 132 -13.17 0.53 -5.39
CA THR A 132 -13.42 -0.87 -5.01
C THR A 132 -13.85 -1.04 -3.56
N LEU A 133 -13.76 0.01 -2.75
CA LEU A 133 -14.05 -0.03 -1.31
C LEU A 133 -15.51 -0.40 -1.04
N GLU A 134 -16.46 0.24 -1.70
CA GLU A 134 -17.90 0.02 -1.46
C GLU A 134 -18.30 -1.42 -1.80
N SER A 135 -17.99 -1.90 -3.00
CA SER A 135 -18.28 -3.29 -3.40
C SER A 135 -17.53 -4.32 -2.54
N GLY A 136 -16.31 -4.00 -2.08
CA GLY A 136 -15.57 -4.84 -1.14
C GLY A 136 -16.25 -4.92 0.23
N MET A 137 -16.76 -3.79 0.74
CA MET A 137 -17.54 -3.74 1.98
C MET A 137 -18.86 -4.51 1.85
N GLU A 138 -19.55 -4.41 0.72
CA GLU A 138 -20.77 -5.19 0.45
C GLU A 138 -20.51 -6.69 0.45
N LEU A 139 -19.46 -7.14 -0.25
CA LEU A 139 -19.04 -8.55 -0.25
C LEU A 139 -18.72 -9.03 1.17
N PHE A 140 -17.97 -8.23 1.93
CA PHE A 140 -17.64 -8.55 3.31
C PHE A 140 -18.91 -8.70 4.16
N ASN A 141 -19.82 -7.72 4.12
CA ASN A 141 -21.04 -7.70 4.91
C ASN A 141 -21.99 -8.85 4.55
N LEU A 142 -22.11 -9.20 3.26
CA LEU A 142 -22.87 -10.36 2.82
C LEU A 142 -22.28 -11.65 3.40
N SER A 143 -20.96 -11.80 3.31
CA SER A 143 -20.25 -13.00 3.78
C SER A 143 -20.31 -13.13 5.30
N LEU A 144 -20.30 -12.00 6.01
CA LEU A 144 -20.43 -11.94 7.46
C LEU A 144 -21.77 -12.52 7.96
N LYS A 145 -22.86 -12.31 7.21
CA LYS A 145 -24.19 -12.88 7.53
C LYS A 145 -24.23 -14.41 7.43
N HIS A 146 -23.30 -14.99 6.69
CA HIS A 146 -23.17 -16.43 6.48
C HIS A 146 -22.04 -17.05 7.33
N LEU A 147 -21.55 -16.35 8.35
CA LEU A 147 -20.59 -16.91 9.29
C LEU A 147 -21.15 -18.18 9.93
N ASN A 148 -20.33 -19.22 9.96
CA ASN A 148 -20.65 -20.46 10.65
C ASN A 148 -20.62 -20.27 12.18
N GLU A 149 -21.12 -21.27 12.91
CA GLU A 149 -21.13 -21.27 14.39
C GLU A 149 -19.72 -21.09 15.00
N ASN A 150 -18.69 -21.53 14.28
CA ASN A 150 -17.28 -21.41 14.67
C ASN A 150 -16.69 -20.01 14.41
N LYS A 151 -17.46 -19.07 13.86
CA LYS A 151 -17.03 -17.71 13.50
C LYS A 151 -15.80 -17.66 12.61
N ILE A 152 -15.70 -18.62 11.68
CA ILE A 152 -14.64 -18.69 10.68
C ILE A 152 -15.13 -18.05 9.38
N PHE A 153 -14.42 -17.01 8.93
CA PHE A 153 -14.66 -16.31 7.68
C PHE A 153 -13.93 -17.01 6.53
N ASP A 154 -14.64 -17.31 5.44
CA ASP A 154 -14.13 -18.09 4.31
C ASP A 154 -12.83 -17.48 3.72
N GLY A 155 -11.77 -18.29 3.67
CA GLY A 155 -10.46 -17.89 3.17
C GLY A 155 -10.45 -17.52 1.68
N LYS A 156 -11.33 -18.12 0.87
CA LYS A 156 -11.51 -17.76 -0.56
C LYS A 156 -12.14 -16.38 -0.70
N ILE A 157 -13.08 -16.05 0.18
CA ILE A 157 -13.70 -14.72 0.20
C ILE A 157 -12.68 -13.68 0.68
N ALA A 158 -11.92 -13.99 1.74
CA ALA A 158 -10.84 -13.12 2.19
C ALA A 158 -9.77 -12.91 1.10
N PHE A 159 -9.45 -13.96 0.34
CA PHE A 159 -8.56 -13.87 -0.82
C PHE A 159 -9.16 -12.98 -1.92
N LYS A 160 -10.46 -13.12 -2.22
CA LYS A 160 -11.14 -12.25 -3.19
C LYS A 160 -11.14 -10.78 -2.76
N LEU A 161 -11.37 -10.50 -1.47
CA LEU A 161 -11.26 -9.17 -0.88
C LEU A 161 -9.85 -8.61 -1.10
N TYR A 162 -8.82 -9.41 -0.88
CA TYR A 162 -7.41 -9.04 -1.10
C TYR A 162 -7.06 -8.80 -2.57
N ASP A 163 -7.33 -9.77 -3.43
CA ASP A 163 -6.87 -9.80 -4.82
C ASP A 163 -7.69 -8.87 -5.72
N THR A 164 -9.01 -8.88 -5.57
CA THR A 164 -9.93 -8.14 -6.45
C THR A 164 -10.25 -6.75 -5.92
N PHE A 165 -10.55 -6.63 -4.63
CA PHE A 165 -11.00 -5.36 -4.03
C PHE A 165 -9.88 -4.63 -3.28
N GLY A 166 -8.68 -5.21 -3.22
CA GLY A 166 -7.53 -4.57 -2.58
C GLY A 166 -7.63 -4.45 -1.05
N PHE A 167 -8.47 -5.22 -0.36
CA PHE A 167 -8.53 -5.21 1.09
C PHE A 167 -7.36 -6.00 1.66
N PRO A 168 -6.40 -5.36 2.34
CA PRO A 168 -5.32 -6.11 2.96
C PRO A 168 -5.86 -7.11 3.99
N LEU A 169 -5.23 -8.27 4.11
CA LEU A 169 -5.68 -9.32 5.04
C LEU A 169 -5.81 -8.82 6.49
N ASP A 170 -4.96 -7.88 6.92
CA ASP A 170 -5.05 -7.26 8.23
C ASP A 170 -6.22 -6.29 8.38
N LEU A 171 -6.69 -5.67 7.29
CA LEU A 171 -7.92 -4.89 7.28
C LEU A 171 -9.13 -5.82 7.44
N THR A 172 -9.17 -6.92 6.69
CA THR A 172 -10.23 -7.94 6.82
C THR A 172 -10.27 -8.52 8.23
N ASN A 173 -9.11 -8.87 8.81
CA ASN A 173 -9.06 -9.36 10.20
C ASN A 173 -9.53 -8.30 11.21
N ASP A 174 -9.16 -7.04 11.01
CA ASP A 174 -9.63 -5.95 11.87
C ASP A 174 -11.15 -5.78 11.84
N MET A 175 -11.76 -5.91 10.66
CA MET A 175 -13.22 -5.92 10.48
C MET A 175 -13.90 -7.10 11.19
N LEU A 176 -13.25 -8.25 11.24
CA LEU A 176 -13.80 -9.46 11.88
C LEU A 176 -13.66 -9.45 13.40
N ARG A 177 -12.69 -8.71 13.96
CA ARG A 177 -12.45 -8.64 15.41
C ARG A 177 -13.68 -8.18 16.19
N SER A 178 -14.42 -7.19 15.70
CA SER A 178 -15.64 -6.72 16.37
C SER A 178 -16.76 -7.77 16.39
N HIS A 179 -16.66 -8.81 15.56
CA HIS A 179 -17.61 -9.91 15.47
C HIS A 179 -17.12 -11.18 16.20
N GLY A 180 -15.90 -11.14 16.76
CA GLY A 180 -15.23 -12.29 17.35
C GLY A 180 -14.94 -13.40 16.33
N ALA A 181 -14.74 -13.03 15.07
CA ALA A 181 -14.47 -13.94 13.96
C ALA A 181 -13.01 -13.85 13.50
N CYS A 182 -12.55 -14.87 12.79
CA CYS A 182 -11.22 -14.91 12.19
C CYS A 182 -11.27 -15.47 10.77
N VAL A 183 -10.28 -15.13 9.94
CA VAL A 183 -10.17 -15.67 8.58
C VAL A 183 -9.70 -17.13 8.65
N ASP A 184 -10.28 -17.99 7.81
CA ASP A 184 -9.68 -19.29 7.46
C ASP A 184 -8.35 -19.07 6.74
N MET A 185 -7.29 -19.07 7.53
CA MET A 185 -5.93 -18.85 7.05
C MET A 185 -5.44 -19.97 6.12
N GLN A 186 -5.92 -21.20 6.31
CA GLN A 186 -5.52 -22.32 5.43
C GLN A 186 -6.15 -22.14 4.05
N GLY A 187 -7.44 -21.84 4.00
CA GLY A 187 -8.13 -21.54 2.74
C GLY A 187 -7.54 -20.34 2.00
N PHE A 188 -7.21 -19.27 2.74
CA PHE A 188 -6.57 -18.08 2.16
C PHE A 188 -5.19 -18.40 1.55
N GLU A 189 -4.34 -19.10 2.29
CA GLU A 189 -2.99 -19.46 1.85
C GLU A 189 -3.00 -20.40 0.64
N LEU A 190 -3.96 -21.34 0.59
CA LEU A 190 -4.16 -22.19 -0.60
C LEU A 190 -4.45 -21.34 -1.85
N CYS A 191 -5.30 -20.31 -1.73
CA CYS A 191 -5.58 -19.40 -2.84
C CYS A 191 -4.35 -18.56 -3.25
N MET A 192 -3.57 -18.08 -2.28
CA MET A 192 -2.31 -17.38 -2.56
C MET A 192 -1.33 -18.25 -3.34
N GLN A 193 -1.17 -19.52 -2.92
CA GLN A 193 -0.30 -20.47 -3.60
C GLN A 193 -0.78 -20.80 -5.02
N GLU A 194 -2.09 -20.96 -5.20
CA GLU A 194 -2.67 -21.15 -6.53
C GLU A 194 -2.43 -19.93 -7.43
N GLN A 195 -2.57 -18.71 -6.92
CA GLN A 195 -2.28 -17.49 -7.67
C GLN A 195 -0.82 -17.45 -8.13
N VAL A 196 0.13 -17.70 -7.21
CA VAL A 196 1.56 -17.75 -7.54
C VAL A 196 1.85 -18.81 -8.61
N LYS A 197 1.25 -20.00 -8.50
CA LYS A 197 1.38 -21.06 -9.51
C LYS A 197 0.84 -20.62 -10.87
N ARG A 198 -0.33 -19.98 -10.91
CA ARG A 198 -0.94 -19.44 -12.14
C ARG A 198 -0.07 -18.37 -12.79
N SER A 199 0.48 -17.44 -12.01
CA SER A 199 1.40 -16.40 -12.51
C SER A 199 2.71 -16.98 -13.07
N LYS A 200 3.25 -18.05 -12.47
CA LYS A 200 4.42 -18.76 -12.99
C LYS A 200 4.10 -19.54 -14.27
N ALA A 201 2.92 -20.14 -14.37
CA ALA A 201 2.48 -20.86 -15.56
C ALA A 201 2.15 -19.92 -16.73
N SER A 202 1.63 -18.72 -16.45
CA SER A 202 1.38 -17.68 -17.45
C SER A 202 2.67 -16.96 -17.87
N TRP A 203 3.69 -16.93 -17.01
CA TRP A 203 5.08 -16.67 -17.39
C TRP A 203 5.67 -17.86 -18.16
N LYS A 204 5.07 -18.19 -19.30
CA LYS A 204 5.85 -18.66 -20.45
C LYS A 204 6.48 -17.43 -21.03
N GLY A 205 7.72 -17.15 -20.64
CA GLY A 205 8.43 -16.02 -21.19
C GLY A 205 8.33 -16.09 -22.71
N LYS A 206 8.06 -14.96 -23.36
CA LYS A 206 8.79 -14.69 -24.60
C LYS A 206 10.27 -14.66 -24.22
N GLN A 207 10.85 -15.84 -23.95
CA GLN A 207 12.16 -16.07 -24.50
C GLN A 207 11.91 -15.88 -25.98
N ASN A 208 12.46 -14.80 -26.53
CA ASN A 208 12.99 -14.94 -27.87
C ASN A 208 13.88 -16.19 -27.76
N ASN A 209 13.37 -17.32 -28.24
CA ASN A 209 14.11 -18.58 -28.39
C ASN A 209 15.19 -18.37 -29.47
N ALA A 210 15.97 -17.30 -29.36
CA ALA A 210 17.28 -17.28 -29.93
C ALA A 210 18.10 -18.17 -29.00
N ASP A 211 18.27 -19.42 -29.41
CA ASP A 211 19.17 -20.33 -28.75
C ASP A 211 20.60 -19.81 -28.98
N PHE A 212 21.07 -18.98 -28.05
CA PHE A 212 22.43 -18.43 -28.07
C PHE A 212 23.49 -19.47 -27.71
N SER A 213 23.12 -20.72 -27.39
CA SER A 213 24.09 -21.75 -27.03
C SER A 213 25.08 -22.02 -28.15
N ALA A 214 24.64 -21.99 -29.42
CA ALA A 214 25.51 -22.12 -30.57
C ALA A 214 26.57 -21.01 -30.64
N ILE A 215 26.17 -19.75 -30.40
CA ILE A 215 27.07 -18.59 -30.39
C ILE A 215 28.03 -18.66 -29.20
N LEU A 216 27.52 -18.93 -28.00
CA LEU A 216 28.32 -19.03 -26.78
C LEU A 216 29.30 -20.20 -26.79
N ASN A 217 29.02 -21.27 -27.54
CA ASN A 217 29.92 -22.41 -27.71
C ASN A 217 30.96 -22.20 -28.83
N ALA A 218 30.65 -21.38 -29.84
CA ALA A 218 31.57 -21.08 -30.94
C ALA A 218 32.68 -20.10 -30.53
N TYR A 219 32.41 -19.25 -29.54
CA TYR A 219 33.30 -18.17 -29.12
C TYR A 219 33.70 -18.30 -27.65
N ALA A 220 34.95 -17.94 -27.33
CA ALA A 220 35.39 -17.88 -25.94
C ALA A 220 34.62 -16.77 -25.17
N PRO A 221 34.41 -16.92 -23.84
CA PRO A 221 33.80 -15.89 -23.02
C PRO A 221 34.58 -14.57 -23.10
N ASN A 222 33.87 -13.45 -23.20
CA ASN A 222 34.50 -12.14 -23.08
C ASN A 222 34.94 -11.90 -21.62
N GLU A 223 36.10 -11.28 -21.45
CA GLU A 223 36.56 -10.79 -20.16
C GLU A 223 36.05 -9.37 -19.92
N PHE A 224 35.53 -9.10 -18.72
CA PHE A 224 35.08 -7.77 -18.33
C PHE A 224 36.23 -6.97 -17.70
N VAL A 225 36.65 -5.90 -18.36
CA VAL A 225 37.79 -5.04 -17.94
C VAL A 225 37.37 -3.68 -17.36
N GLY A 226 36.05 -3.45 -17.20
CA GLY A 226 35.50 -2.15 -16.83
C GLY A 226 35.75 -1.68 -15.39
N TYR A 227 36.33 -2.54 -14.54
CA TYR A 227 36.79 -2.14 -13.20
C TYR A 227 38.15 -1.44 -13.23
N GLU A 228 38.94 -1.67 -14.28
CA GLU A 228 40.33 -1.24 -14.37
C GLU A 228 40.50 -0.13 -15.39
N THR A 229 39.71 -0.16 -16.47
CA THR A 229 39.83 0.78 -17.59
C THR A 229 38.46 1.19 -18.11
N THR A 230 38.35 2.43 -18.60
CA THR A 230 37.17 2.94 -19.32
C THR A 230 37.30 2.82 -20.83
N GLU A 231 38.49 2.45 -21.32
CA GLU A 231 38.82 2.29 -22.74
C GLU A 231 39.65 1.02 -22.93
N CYS A 232 39.30 0.19 -23.91
CA CYS A 232 40.07 -0.99 -24.28
C CYS A 232 40.02 -1.23 -25.79
N SER A 233 41.07 -1.87 -26.32
CA SER A 233 41.08 -2.36 -27.70
C SER A 233 40.56 -3.80 -27.70
N ALA A 234 39.56 -4.09 -28.53
CA ALA A 234 38.95 -5.41 -28.63
C ALA A 234 38.87 -5.86 -30.09
N LYS A 235 38.88 -7.18 -30.31
CA LYS A 235 38.69 -7.79 -31.63
C LYS A 235 37.23 -8.23 -31.78
N VAL A 236 36.57 -7.78 -32.84
CA VAL A 236 35.24 -8.28 -33.22
C VAL A 236 35.37 -9.74 -33.67
N LEU A 237 34.65 -10.65 -33.00
CA LEU A 237 34.73 -12.09 -33.26
C LEU A 237 33.68 -12.59 -34.27
N GLY A 238 32.54 -11.92 -34.40
CA GLY A 238 31.49 -12.28 -35.35
C GLY A 238 30.43 -11.19 -35.53
N PHE A 239 29.68 -11.26 -36.63
CA PHE A 239 28.56 -10.38 -36.96
C PHE A 239 27.27 -11.19 -37.04
N PHE A 240 26.17 -10.65 -36.50
CA PHE A 240 24.89 -11.35 -36.44
C PHE A 240 23.76 -10.45 -36.97
N ASP A 241 22.82 -11.03 -37.71
CA ASP A 241 21.62 -10.33 -38.15
C ASP A 241 20.61 -10.13 -37.00
N SER A 242 19.49 -9.47 -37.29
CA SER A 242 18.39 -9.26 -36.33
C SER A 242 17.70 -10.55 -35.89
N GLY A 243 17.97 -11.67 -36.57
CA GLY A 243 17.56 -13.02 -36.21
C GLY A 243 18.64 -13.85 -35.51
N PHE A 244 19.77 -13.23 -35.12
CA PHE A 244 20.91 -13.86 -34.46
C PHE A 244 21.59 -14.96 -35.26
N LYS A 245 21.52 -14.90 -36.60
CA LYS A 245 22.30 -15.76 -37.49
C LYS A 245 23.61 -15.10 -37.84
N GLU A 246 24.68 -15.87 -37.83
CA GLU A 246 26.00 -15.39 -38.20
C GLU A 246 26.05 -15.00 -39.68
N ILE A 247 26.55 -13.80 -39.95
CA ILE A 247 26.73 -13.26 -41.30
C ILE A 247 28.19 -13.48 -41.69
N THR A 248 28.45 -14.28 -42.72
CA THR A 248 29.81 -14.62 -43.18
C THR A 248 30.31 -13.81 -44.38
N GLU A 249 29.66 -12.71 -44.74
CA GLU A 249 30.11 -11.76 -45.78
C GLU A 249 30.05 -10.31 -45.31
#